data_AF-A0A3L8BWC0-F1
#
_entry.id   AF-A0A3L8BWC0-F1
#
_cell.length_a   1.000
_cell.length_b   1.000
_cell.length_c   1.000
_cell.angle_alpha   90.00
_cell.angle_beta   90.00
_cell.angle_gamma   90.00
#
_symmetry.space_group_name_H-M   'P 1'
#
loop_
_entity.id
_entity.type
_entity.pdbx_description
1 polymer ?
#
loop_
_entity_poly.entity_id
_entity_poly.type
_entity_poly.pdbx_seq_one_letter_code
_entity_poly.pdbx_strand_id
1 'polypeptide(L)'
;MLRFVSSAVILTVLLVVFVGRCHYNTVSVGALGSVYDAVSTVAHVKQLIDRYYYDHQQLPGSNLELRQPDPLQFGRRAALLKQVEVLPGGILYAVFTAENKERNVELVFTPETDGKYRLKWQCTSYNLTEALREALLTPCADSDAPFDREHFARQEAIARSADTYLEQVTAAQRQITPTQVETVDCSPLQTAADDFLHITADQLSYWTLSPQPELQYQLPRPEGSPATAYWAVRGKLYLYQGSRLAQFDADRPAGISSRVNLLQPHRFRRQGELLLADSGIGITRIDLCPPQPKIRDNYLLELGAYNQIRDFILDNGLVYLTAQEAQRTDASAALQVVSLRSNRPLGFLKLEGQGGGIALSGRRAFVANGSHGIALVDVFDPTIPRLLKRVATMDFASDLLLHEQHLLVADRLAGLRVYRLTEDSLVETQVLTTDGAAIQLQEFDHSYVGVRFKDGTSALYQWQDNKVTPVALHR
;
A
#
# COMPACT_ATOMS: atom_id res chain seq x y z
N MET A 1 32.43 47.15 -82.82
CA MET A 1 33.13 46.31 -81.81
C MET A 1 32.84 46.69 -80.35
N LEU A 2 31.88 47.58 -80.02
CA LEU A 2 31.57 47.94 -78.62
C LEU A 2 30.32 47.26 -78.02
N ARG A 3 29.58 46.45 -78.78
CA ARG A 3 28.34 45.79 -78.31
C ARG A 3 28.48 44.33 -77.88
N PHE A 4 29.64 43.70 -78.12
CA PHE A 4 29.88 42.29 -77.75
C PHE A 4 30.70 42.10 -76.47
N VAL A 5 31.41 43.13 -76.00
CA VAL A 5 32.21 43.06 -74.76
C VAL A 5 31.30 43.20 -73.52
N SER A 6 30.21 43.95 -73.64
CA SER A 6 29.27 44.20 -72.53
C SER A 6 28.48 42.93 -72.15
N SER A 7 28.07 42.14 -73.13
CA SER A 7 27.27 40.92 -72.90
C SER A 7 28.08 39.78 -72.29
N ALA A 8 29.36 39.66 -72.64
CA ALA A 8 30.23 38.62 -72.08
C ALA A 8 30.57 38.89 -70.59
N VAL A 9 30.75 40.15 -70.21
CA VAL A 9 31.01 40.56 -68.81
C VAL A 9 29.76 40.42 -67.95
N ILE A 10 28.57 40.75 -68.48
CA ILE A 10 27.31 40.57 -67.74
C ILE A 10 26.99 39.08 -67.54
N LEU A 11 27.27 38.22 -68.52
CA LEU A 11 27.04 36.78 -68.40
C LEU A 11 28.03 36.12 -67.42
N THR A 12 29.29 36.56 -67.38
CA THR A 12 30.28 36.05 -66.41
C THR A 12 29.99 36.54 -64.99
N VAL A 13 29.54 37.78 -64.80
CA VAL A 13 29.11 38.28 -63.49
C VAL A 13 27.85 37.56 -63.01
N LEU A 14 26.87 37.31 -63.89
CA LEU A 14 25.68 36.53 -63.54
C LEU A 14 26.01 35.07 -63.24
N LEU A 15 26.95 34.44 -63.95
CA LEU A 15 27.37 33.06 -63.69
C LEU A 15 28.18 32.94 -62.39
N VAL A 16 29.03 33.92 -62.05
CA VAL A 16 29.75 33.96 -60.76
C VAL A 16 28.78 34.25 -59.60
N VAL A 17 27.75 35.06 -59.81
CA VAL A 17 26.69 35.32 -58.81
C VAL A 17 25.74 34.12 -58.66
N PHE A 18 25.44 33.38 -59.73
CA PHE A 18 24.61 32.17 -59.68
C PHE A 18 25.35 30.96 -59.11
N VAL A 19 26.60 30.74 -59.53
CA VAL A 19 27.46 29.69 -58.96
C VAL A 19 27.85 30.04 -57.52
N GLY A 20 28.06 31.32 -57.20
CA GLY A 20 28.23 31.81 -55.83
C GLY A 20 26.99 31.67 -54.95
N ARG A 21 25.77 31.87 -55.49
CA ARG A 21 24.50 31.64 -54.77
C ARG A 21 24.14 30.16 -54.64
N CYS A 22 24.56 29.30 -55.58
CA CYS A 22 24.36 27.85 -55.46
C CYS A 22 25.39 27.16 -54.54
N HIS A 23 26.49 27.82 -54.17
CA HIS A 23 27.44 27.30 -53.17
C HIS A 23 27.20 27.80 -51.74
N TYR A 24 26.43 28.87 -51.54
CA TYR A 24 26.20 29.45 -50.20
C TYR A 24 24.92 29.01 -49.49
N ASN A 25 24.00 28.29 -50.16
CA ASN A 25 22.71 27.92 -49.57
C ASN A 25 22.54 26.43 -49.22
N THR A 26 23.60 25.63 -49.25
CA THR A 26 23.55 24.21 -48.84
C THR A 26 24.39 23.86 -47.61
N VAL A 27 24.98 24.84 -46.92
CA VAL A 27 25.91 24.56 -45.81
C VAL A 27 25.37 24.86 -44.39
N SER A 28 24.27 25.60 -44.18
CA SER A 28 23.80 25.90 -42.80
C SER A 28 22.52 25.21 -42.33
N VAL A 29 21.69 24.64 -43.22
CA VAL A 29 20.39 24.05 -42.80
C VAL A 29 20.56 22.65 -42.16
N GLY A 30 21.57 21.89 -42.59
CA GLY A 30 21.86 20.56 -42.01
C GLY A 30 22.56 20.61 -40.66
N ALA A 31 23.38 21.64 -40.41
CA ALA A 31 24.11 21.80 -39.15
C ALA A 31 23.16 22.16 -37.98
N LEU A 32 22.30 23.16 -38.18
CA LEU A 32 21.31 23.59 -37.19
C LEU A 32 20.34 22.48 -36.77
N GLY A 33 19.87 21.65 -37.72
CA GLY A 33 18.98 20.51 -37.41
C GLY A 33 19.62 19.51 -36.43
N SER A 34 20.91 19.19 -36.63
CA SER A 34 21.63 18.27 -35.75
C SER A 34 21.91 18.82 -34.35
N VAL A 35 22.01 20.15 -34.19
CA VAL A 35 22.12 20.81 -32.89
C VAL A 35 20.79 20.72 -32.15
N TYR A 36 19.67 21.00 -32.81
CA TYR A 36 18.34 20.89 -32.21
C TYR A 36 18.00 19.46 -31.76
N ASP A 37 18.33 18.44 -32.56
CA ASP A 37 18.11 17.03 -32.18
C ASP A 37 18.92 16.64 -30.92
N ALA A 38 20.15 17.15 -30.82
CA ALA A 38 21.02 16.93 -29.66
C ALA A 38 20.47 17.61 -28.39
N VAL A 39 20.04 18.87 -28.49
CA VAL A 39 19.43 19.61 -27.38
C VAL A 39 18.09 18.98 -26.96
N SER A 40 17.29 18.51 -27.91
CA SER A 40 16.02 17.81 -27.63
C SER A 40 16.23 16.53 -26.84
N THR A 41 17.28 15.76 -27.15
CA THR A 41 17.65 14.54 -26.42
C THR A 41 17.99 14.85 -24.96
N VAL A 42 18.76 15.91 -24.71
CA VAL A 42 19.08 16.37 -23.34
C VAL A 42 17.80 16.81 -22.60
N ALA A 43 16.92 17.55 -23.27
CA ALA A 43 15.64 17.98 -22.69
C ALA A 43 14.73 16.78 -22.33
N HIS A 44 14.76 15.70 -23.11
CA HIS A 44 14.02 14.48 -22.81
C HIS A 44 14.52 13.80 -21.52
N VAL A 45 15.84 13.64 -21.36
CA VAL A 45 16.41 13.05 -20.14
C VAL A 45 16.09 13.91 -18.91
N LYS A 46 16.15 15.23 -19.05
CA LYS A 46 15.73 16.19 -18.01
C LYS A 46 14.29 15.98 -17.56
N GLN A 47 13.35 15.74 -18.49
CA GLN A 47 11.95 15.42 -18.17
C GLN A 47 11.79 14.10 -17.43
N LEU A 48 12.62 13.09 -17.73
CA LEU A 48 12.63 11.83 -17.01
C LEU A 48 13.10 12.00 -15.56
N ILE A 49 14.08 12.88 -15.32
CA ILE A 49 14.52 13.25 -13.97
C ILE A 49 13.40 13.94 -13.20
N ASP A 50 12.71 14.92 -13.81
CA ASP A 50 11.56 15.59 -13.19
C ASP A 50 10.46 14.60 -12.78
N ARG A 51 10.15 13.63 -13.65
CA ARG A 51 9.16 12.58 -13.38
C ARG A 51 9.61 11.63 -12.26
N TYR A 52 10.87 11.20 -12.29
CA TYR A 52 11.43 10.32 -11.26
C TYR A 52 11.33 10.99 -9.88
N TYR A 53 11.68 12.27 -9.80
CA TYR A 53 11.55 13.07 -8.58
C TYR A 53 10.10 13.21 -8.12
N TYR A 54 9.15 13.44 -9.03
CA TYR A 54 7.73 13.48 -8.70
C TYR A 54 7.22 12.15 -8.10
N ASP A 55 7.59 11.02 -8.70
CA ASP A 55 7.11 9.68 -8.32
C ASP A 55 7.76 9.17 -7.00
N HIS A 56 9.05 9.49 -6.75
CA HIS A 56 9.83 8.92 -5.65
C HIS A 56 10.22 9.92 -4.55
N GLN A 57 10.00 11.21 -4.76
CA GLN A 57 10.45 12.30 -3.88
C GLN A 57 11.97 12.28 -3.61
N GLN A 58 12.76 11.71 -4.54
CA GLN A 58 14.21 11.58 -4.51
C GLN A 58 14.79 11.81 -5.91
N LEU A 59 16.03 12.32 -6.01
CA LEU A 59 16.71 12.53 -7.29
C LEU A 59 17.40 11.24 -7.75
N PRO A 60 17.38 10.92 -9.06
CA PRO A 60 18.02 9.73 -9.58
C PRO A 60 19.54 9.84 -9.51
N GLY A 61 20.22 8.71 -9.33
CA GLY A 61 21.68 8.64 -9.22
C GLY A 61 22.42 8.22 -10.48
N SER A 62 21.70 7.77 -11.52
CA SER A 62 22.31 7.21 -12.74
C SER A 62 21.33 7.13 -13.92
N ASN A 63 21.86 6.96 -15.15
CA ASN A 63 21.05 6.65 -16.34
C ASN A 63 20.22 5.38 -16.17
N LEU A 64 20.75 4.38 -15.45
CA LEU A 64 20.12 3.07 -15.26
C LEU A 64 18.80 3.19 -14.50
N GLU A 65 18.75 4.04 -13.48
CA GLU A 65 17.53 4.32 -12.70
C GLU A 65 16.41 4.92 -13.57
N LEU A 66 16.77 5.67 -14.61
CA LEU A 66 15.85 6.23 -15.59
C LEU A 66 15.59 5.30 -16.80
N ARG A 67 16.14 4.07 -16.76
CA ARG A 67 16.09 3.08 -17.85
C ARG A 67 16.59 3.65 -19.19
N GLN A 68 17.59 4.53 -19.13
CA GLN A 68 18.22 5.14 -20.29
C GLN A 68 19.42 4.33 -20.77
N PRO A 69 19.79 4.43 -22.06
CA PRO A 69 20.97 3.75 -22.57
C PRO A 69 22.26 4.28 -21.91
N ASP A 70 23.34 3.53 -22.11
CA ASP A 70 24.68 3.91 -21.67
C ASP A 70 25.03 5.33 -22.16
N PRO A 71 25.72 6.16 -21.35
CA PRO A 71 26.01 7.54 -21.68
C PRO A 71 26.60 7.76 -23.08
N LEU A 72 27.38 6.81 -23.62
CA LEU A 72 28.02 6.91 -24.93
C LEU A 72 27.13 6.43 -26.11
N GLN A 73 25.95 5.89 -25.84
CA GLN A 73 25.08 5.28 -26.84
C GLN A 73 23.99 6.20 -27.42
N PHE A 74 23.88 7.45 -26.93
CA PHE A 74 22.89 8.43 -27.41
C PHE A 74 23.19 8.97 -28.83
N GLY A 75 24.43 8.84 -29.31
CA GLY A 75 24.91 9.41 -30.58
C GLY A 75 24.33 8.81 -31.88
N ARG A 76 23.46 7.78 -31.82
CA ARG A 76 22.83 7.22 -33.03
C ARG A 76 21.69 8.07 -33.61
N ARG A 77 21.06 8.92 -32.80
CA ARG A 77 19.95 9.82 -33.22
C ARG A 77 20.32 11.30 -33.21
N ALA A 78 21.37 11.69 -32.49
CA ALA A 78 21.87 13.05 -32.40
C ALA A 78 23.39 13.06 -32.65
N ALA A 79 23.81 13.32 -33.88
CA ALA A 79 25.20 13.14 -34.31
C ALA A 79 26.22 14.03 -33.57
N LEU A 80 25.76 15.16 -33.01
CA LEU A 80 26.61 16.07 -32.24
C LEU A 80 26.77 15.66 -30.77
N LEU A 81 25.94 14.74 -30.27
CA LEU A 81 25.90 14.37 -28.86
C LEU A 81 26.82 13.19 -28.59
N LYS A 82 27.92 13.42 -27.85
CA LYS A 82 28.88 12.38 -27.48
C LYS A 82 28.47 11.62 -26.22
N GLN A 83 27.92 12.34 -25.26
CA GLN A 83 27.62 11.78 -23.95
C GLN A 83 26.40 12.47 -23.33
N VAL A 84 25.52 11.68 -22.72
CA VAL A 84 24.49 12.16 -21.80
C VAL A 84 24.50 11.27 -20.56
N GLU A 85 24.89 11.85 -19.44
CA GLU A 85 25.06 11.14 -18.19
C GLU A 85 24.26 11.83 -17.08
N VAL A 86 23.54 11.03 -16.32
CA VAL A 86 22.90 11.42 -15.07
C VAL A 86 23.84 11.01 -13.97
N LEU A 87 24.36 12.01 -13.26
CA LEU A 87 25.21 11.84 -12.10
C LEU A 87 24.35 11.81 -10.83
N PRO A 88 24.94 11.30 -9.72
CA PRO A 88 24.40 11.47 -8.38
C PRO A 88 23.86 12.89 -8.10
N GLY A 89 22.79 12.99 -7.32
CA GLY A 89 22.05 14.25 -7.10
C GLY A 89 21.21 14.72 -8.30
N GLY A 90 20.94 13.87 -9.29
CA GLY A 90 20.13 14.21 -10.46
C GLY A 90 20.78 15.20 -11.42
N ILE A 91 22.10 15.42 -11.31
CA ILE A 91 22.84 16.31 -12.19
C ILE A 91 22.92 15.68 -13.58
N LEU A 92 22.56 16.44 -14.61
CA LEU A 92 22.61 16.00 -15.99
C LEU A 92 23.82 16.62 -16.69
N TYR A 93 24.78 15.78 -17.04
CA TYR A 93 26.03 16.13 -17.73
C TYR A 93 25.94 15.73 -19.21
N ALA A 94 26.11 16.69 -20.11
CA ALA A 94 26.02 16.47 -21.55
C ALA A 94 27.27 16.99 -22.27
N VAL A 95 27.81 16.18 -23.17
CA VAL A 95 29.01 16.51 -23.95
C VAL A 95 28.68 16.51 -25.44
N PHE A 96 29.03 17.61 -26.11
CA PHE A 96 28.80 17.82 -27.53
C PHE A 96 30.12 17.85 -28.30
N THR A 97 30.10 17.35 -29.52
CA THR A 97 31.22 17.45 -30.46
C THR A 97 31.38 18.91 -30.89
N ALA A 98 32.61 19.43 -30.84
CA ALA A 98 32.92 20.78 -31.28
C ALA A 98 32.75 20.94 -32.80
N GLU A 99 32.19 22.07 -33.24
CA GLU A 99 32.14 22.43 -34.67
C GLU A 99 33.55 22.68 -35.27
N ASN A 100 34.52 23.10 -34.45
CA ASN A 100 35.89 23.47 -34.87
C ASN A 100 37.00 22.54 -34.34
N LYS A 101 36.72 21.24 -34.15
CA LYS A 101 37.67 20.13 -33.91
C LYS A 101 38.64 20.18 -32.72
N GLU A 102 38.74 21.25 -31.92
CA GLU A 102 39.78 21.30 -30.89
C GLU A 102 39.33 20.95 -29.45
N ARG A 103 38.06 21.19 -29.02
CA ARG A 103 37.57 20.78 -27.67
C ARG A 103 36.06 20.56 -27.61
N ASN A 104 35.61 19.44 -27.02
CA ASN A 104 34.18 19.15 -26.81
C ASN A 104 33.51 20.24 -25.97
N VAL A 105 32.24 20.56 -26.25
CA VAL A 105 31.45 21.50 -25.44
C VAL A 105 30.74 20.74 -24.34
N GLU A 106 30.84 21.22 -23.11
CA GLU A 106 30.24 20.58 -21.94
C GLU A 106 29.10 21.43 -21.37
N LEU A 107 27.95 20.81 -21.13
CA LEU A 107 26.81 21.42 -20.44
C LEU A 107 26.52 20.64 -19.16
N VAL A 108 26.37 21.36 -18.05
CA VAL A 108 26.00 20.79 -16.75
C VAL A 108 24.68 21.38 -16.31
N PHE A 109 23.69 20.53 -16.08
CA PHE A 109 22.37 20.93 -15.58
C PHE A 109 22.20 20.43 -14.14
N THR A 110 22.02 21.38 -13.22
CA THR A 110 21.87 21.10 -11.79
C THR A 110 20.43 21.36 -11.35
N PRO A 111 19.73 20.38 -10.76
CA PRO A 111 18.38 20.57 -10.25
C PRO A 111 18.37 21.23 -8.86
N GLU A 112 17.38 22.08 -8.61
CA GLU A 112 17.06 22.67 -7.31
C GLU A 112 15.71 22.13 -6.82
N THR A 113 15.66 21.68 -5.56
CA THR A 113 14.51 21.02 -4.92
C THR A 113 13.58 21.96 -4.15
N ASP A 114 13.76 23.28 -4.27
CA ASP A 114 12.96 24.30 -3.57
C ASP A 114 11.49 24.37 -4.09
N GLY A 115 11.18 23.70 -5.20
CA GLY A 115 9.85 23.66 -5.80
C GLY A 115 8.99 22.46 -5.37
N LYS A 116 7.73 22.69 -5.01
CA LYS A 116 6.78 21.65 -4.51
C LYS A 116 6.31 20.63 -5.57
N TYR A 117 6.49 20.91 -6.88
CA TYR A 117 5.95 20.08 -7.98
C TYR A 117 6.82 19.98 -9.25
N ARG A 118 7.88 20.79 -9.40
CA ARG A 118 8.83 20.74 -10.52
C ARG A 118 10.20 21.21 -10.05
N LEU A 119 11.25 20.57 -10.54
CA LEU A 119 12.62 21.00 -10.30
C LEU A 119 12.89 22.31 -11.03
N LYS A 120 13.54 23.25 -10.34
CA LYS A 120 14.21 24.37 -11.02
C LYS A 120 15.57 23.85 -11.51
N TRP A 121 16.05 24.37 -12.63
CA TRP A 121 17.28 23.88 -13.25
C TRP A 121 18.23 25.03 -13.53
N GLN A 122 19.44 24.93 -13.03
CA GLN A 122 20.56 25.80 -13.39
C GLN A 122 21.38 25.11 -14.48
N CYS A 123 21.86 25.87 -15.47
CA CYS A 123 22.78 25.35 -16.49
C CYS A 123 24.09 26.14 -16.48
N THR A 124 25.21 25.43 -16.54
CA THR A 124 26.55 26.02 -16.66
C THR A 124 27.36 25.36 -17.78
N SER A 125 28.29 26.11 -18.37
CA SER A 125 29.20 25.60 -19.40
C SER A 125 30.52 26.37 -19.38
N TYR A 126 31.65 25.67 -19.52
CA TYR A 126 32.98 26.30 -19.58
C TYR A 126 33.33 26.87 -20.97
N ASN A 127 32.76 26.28 -22.03
CA ASN A 127 33.19 26.53 -23.41
C ASN A 127 32.02 26.51 -24.39
N LEU A 128 30.92 27.17 -24.01
CA LEU A 128 29.70 27.25 -24.80
C LEU A 128 29.92 27.97 -26.13
N THR A 129 29.53 27.34 -27.24
CA THR A 129 29.56 27.95 -28.58
C THR A 129 28.30 28.76 -28.86
N GLU A 130 28.39 29.73 -29.77
CA GLU A 130 27.24 30.58 -30.13
C GLU A 130 26.09 29.77 -30.75
N ALA A 131 26.39 28.78 -31.59
CA ALA A 131 25.38 27.91 -32.18
C ALA A 131 24.58 27.10 -31.13
N LEU A 132 25.24 26.62 -30.07
CA LEU A 132 24.55 25.97 -28.94
C LEU A 132 23.81 26.99 -28.08
N ARG A 133 24.35 28.21 -27.91
CA ARG A 133 23.70 29.30 -27.18
C ARG A 133 22.37 29.67 -27.82
N GLU A 134 22.29 29.70 -29.16
CA GLU A 134 21.05 29.98 -29.90
C GLU A 134 20.03 28.81 -29.87
N ALA A 135 20.50 27.57 -29.75
CA ALA A 135 19.64 26.38 -29.73
C ALA A 135 19.07 26.02 -28.35
N LEU A 136 19.68 26.52 -27.26
CA LEU A 136 19.26 26.22 -25.91
C LEU A 136 18.02 27.04 -25.51
N LEU A 137 16.97 26.35 -25.05
CA LEU A 137 15.74 26.97 -24.55
C LEU A 137 15.95 27.76 -23.24
N THR A 138 16.99 27.45 -22.48
CA THR A 138 17.35 28.12 -21.23
C THR A 138 18.82 28.49 -21.29
N PRO A 139 19.19 29.76 -21.05
CA PRO A 139 20.58 30.18 -21.16
C PRO A 139 21.43 29.48 -20.09
N CYS A 140 22.59 28.98 -20.50
CA CYS A 140 23.61 28.48 -19.59
C CYS A 140 24.57 29.60 -19.22
N ALA A 141 24.92 29.69 -17.93
CA ALA A 141 25.93 30.61 -17.45
C ALA A 141 27.33 30.10 -17.83
N ASP A 142 28.24 31.02 -18.10
CA ASP A 142 29.64 30.67 -18.36
C ASP A 142 30.32 30.26 -17.02
N SER A 143 31.13 29.21 -17.06
CA SER A 143 31.92 28.71 -15.93
C SER A 143 33.39 29.05 -16.16
N ASP A 144 34.14 29.34 -15.08
CA ASP A 144 35.57 29.66 -15.15
C ASP A 144 36.46 28.43 -15.37
N ALA A 145 35.93 27.22 -15.15
CA ALA A 145 36.65 25.95 -15.33
C ALA A 145 35.73 24.81 -15.84
N PRO A 146 36.30 23.77 -16.48
CA PRO A 146 35.58 22.54 -16.83
C PRO A 146 35.01 21.84 -15.59
N PHE A 147 33.93 21.08 -15.77
CA PHE A 147 33.31 20.35 -14.67
C PHE A 147 34.16 19.15 -14.25
N ASP A 148 34.68 19.16 -13.02
CA ASP A 148 35.47 18.04 -12.48
C ASP A 148 34.56 16.86 -12.08
N ARG A 149 34.20 16.07 -13.10
CA ARG A 149 33.32 14.90 -12.96
C ARG A 149 33.87 13.87 -11.98
N GLU A 150 35.18 13.62 -11.97
CA GLU A 150 35.79 12.62 -11.10
C GLU A 150 35.82 13.06 -9.64
N HIS A 151 36.02 14.35 -9.38
CA HIS A 151 35.94 14.88 -8.03
C HIS A 151 34.50 14.86 -7.50
N PHE A 152 33.52 15.26 -8.32
CA PHE A 152 32.11 15.24 -7.95
C PHE A 152 31.61 13.82 -7.64
N ALA A 153 31.87 12.85 -8.54
CA ALA A 153 31.47 11.46 -8.34
C ALA A 153 32.14 10.84 -7.09
N ARG A 154 33.38 11.24 -6.76
CA ARG A 154 34.08 10.82 -5.53
C ARG A 154 33.45 11.41 -4.27
N GLN A 155 33.13 12.70 -4.24
CA GLN A 155 32.53 13.34 -3.07
C GLN A 155 31.17 12.73 -2.71
N GLU A 156 30.34 12.40 -3.68
CA GLU A 156 29.02 11.80 -3.41
C GLU A 156 29.12 10.30 -3.06
N ALA A 157 30.10 9.58 -3.61
CA ALA A 157 30.45 8.23 -3.15
C ALA A 157 30.99 8.24 -1.70
N ILE A 158 31.76 9.27 -1.32
CA ILE A 158 32.24 9.48 0.06
C ILE A 158 31.08 9.82 1.00
N ALA A 159 30.14 10.68 0.58
CA ALA A 159 28.93 11.00 1.35
C ALA A 159 28.07 9.75 1.61
N ARG A 160 27.90 8.86 0.63
CA ARG A 160 27.23 7.56 0.80
C ARG A 160 28.04 6.57 1.66
N SER A 161 29.37 6.68 1.68
CA SER A 161 30.24 5.87 2.53
C SER A 161 30.24 6.29 4.01
N ALA A 162 29.86 7.54 4.31
CA ALA A 162 29.69 8.03 5.67
C ALA A 162 28.48 7.36 6.37
N ASP A 163 27.45 7.00 5.61
CA ASP A 163 26.35 6.15 6.10
C ASP A 163 26.86 4.73 6.44
N THR A 164 27.80 4.20 5.65
CA THR A 164 28.45 2.90 5.93
C THR A 164 29.35 2.95 7.17
N TYR A 165 29.99 4.09 7.46
CA TYR A 165 30.75 4.29 8.70
C TYR A 165 29.83 4.34 9.93
N LEU A 166 28.66 4.97 9.83
CA LEU A 166 27.62 4.96 10.87
C LEU A 166 27.08 3.54 11.10
N GLU A 167 26.88 2.74 10.05
CA GLU A 167 26.52 1.32 10.13
C GLU A 167 27.64 0.47 10.77
N GLN A 168 28.90 0.74 10.46
CA GLN A 168 30.05 0.02 11.03
C GLN A 168 30.30 0.37 12.50
N VAL A 169 30.16 1.64 12.90
CA VAL A 169 30.27 2.06 14.30
C VAL A 169 29.09 1.54 15.12
N THR A 170 27.87 1.53 14.57
CA THR A 170 26.74 0.86 15.23
C THR A 170 26.90 -0.66 15.29
N ALA A 171 27.56 -1.30 14.32
CA ALA A 171 27.88 -2.73 14.36
C ALA A 171 28.99 -3.06 15.39
N ALA A 172 30.01 -2.21 15.52
CA ALA A 172 31.07 -2.36 16.51
C ALA A 172 30.57 -2.10 17.95
N GLN A 173 29.65 -1.15 18.14
CA GLN A 173 28.97 -0.92 19.42
C GLN A 173 27.93 -2.02 19.75
N ARG A 174 27.52 -2.83 18.77
CA ARG A 174 26.68 -4.03 18.93
C ARG A 174 27.47 -5.32 19.16
N GLN A 175 28.72 -5.26 19.61
CA GLN A 175 29.41 -6.42 20.22
C GLN A 175 28.84 -6.79 21.60
N ILE A 176 27.52 -6.79 21.72
CA ILE A 176 26.84 -7.76 22.57
C ILE A 176 26.90 -9.02 21.73
N THR A 177 27.62 -10.05 22.20
CA THR A 177 27.49 -11.40 21.65
C THR A 177 26.01 -11.65 21.38
N PRO A 178 25.56 -11.86 20.13
CA PRO A 178 24.16 -12.15 19.90
C PRO A 178 23.91 -13.40 20.73
N THR A 179 23.11 -13.28 21.79
CA THR A 179 22.51 -14.44 22.41
C THR A 179 21.91 -15.20 21.24
N GLN A 180 22.31 -16.46 21.03
CA GLN A 180 21.69 -17.28 20.00
C GLN A 180 20.20 -17.10 20.17
N VAL A 181 19.56 -16.39 19.23
CA VAL A 181 18.12 -16.28 19.22
C VAL A 181 17.72 -17.69 18.85
N GLU A 182 17.36 -18.48 19.86
CA GLU A 182 16.69 -19.76 19.64
C GLU A 182 15.64 -19.50 18.57
N THR A 183 15.79 -20.14 17.42
CA THR A 183 14.83 -20.02 16.33
C THR A 183 13.57 -20.68 16.84
N VAL A 184 12.64 -19.85 17.35
CA VAL A 184 11.34 -20.31 17.83
C VAL A 184 10.60 -20.87 16.63
N ASP A 185 10.26 -22.16 16.67
CA ASP A 185 9.47 -22.80 15.63
C ASP A 185 8.00 -22.34 15.74
N CYS A 186 7.57 -21.54 14.76
CA CYS A 186 6.21 -21.00 14.67
C CYS A 186 5.25 -21.92 13.91
N SER A 187 5.74 -22.99 13.26
CA SER A 187 4.95 -23.90 12.43
C SER A 187 3.70 -24.45 13.13
N PRO A 188 3.73 -24.76 14.45
CA PRO A 188 2.53 -25.21 15.17
C PRO A 188 1.42 -24.17 15.26
N LEU A 189 1.72 -22.86 15.29
CA LEU A 189 0.70 -21.80 15.30
C LEU A 189 0.13 -21.55 13.90
N GLN A 190 0.95 -21.70 12.86
CA GLN A 190 0.53 -21.50 11.47
C GLN A 190 -0.56 -22.49 11.05
N THR A 191 -0.49 -23.72 11.56
CA THR A 191 -1.38 -24.83 11.18
C THR A 191 -2.45 -25.15 12.22
N ALA A 192 -2.43 -24.48 13.37
CA ALA A 192 -3.41 -24.72 14.43
C ALA A 192 -4.83 -24.33 14.01
N ALA A 193 -5.78 -25.12 14.48
CA ALA A 193 -7.18 -24.76 14.59
C ALA A 193 -7.40 -23.63 15.62
N ASP A 194 -8.45 -22.85 15.44
CA ASP A 194 -8.90 -21.90 16.45
C ASP A 194 -9.72 -22.62 17.52
N ASP A 195 -9.48 -22.26 18.77
CA ASP A 195 -10.17 -22.82 19.92
C ASP A 195 -11.30 -21.88 20.36
N PHE A 196 -12.23 -22.40 21.16
CA PHE A 196 -13.38 -21.63 21.62
C PHE A 196 -13.19 -21.06 23.03
N LEU A 197 -13.59 -19.80 23.20
CA LEU A 197 -13.66 -19.14 24.48
C LEU A 197 -15.13 -18.96 24.89
N HIS A 198 -15.53 -19.69 25.92
CA HIS A 198 -16.83 -19.51 26.55
C HIS A 198 -16.73 -18.41 27.62
N ILE A 199 -17.50 -17.33 27.45
CA ILE A 199 -17.50 -16.17 28.33
C ILE A 199 -18.84 -16.10 29.06
N THR A 200 -18.81 -16.12 30.40
CA THR A 200 -19.97 -15.86 31.25
C THR A 200 -19.82 -14.49 31.92
N ALA A 201 -20.75 -14.12 32.80
CA ALA A 201 -20.67 -12.86 33.55
C ALA A 201 -19.41 -12.78 34.43
N ASP A 202 -18.92 -13.91 34.92
CA ASP A 202 -17.91 -14.03 35.97
C ASP A 202 -16.69 -14.88 35.57
N GLN A 203 -16.79 -15.67 34.50
CA GLN A 203 -15.82 -16.70 34.17
C GLN A 203 -15.49 -16.74 32.67
N LEU A 204 -14.26 -17.16 32.39
CA LEU A 204 -13.77 -17.55 31.08
C LEU A 204 -13.46 -19.05 31.11
N SER A 205 -13.87 -19.78 30.07
CA SER A 205 -13.54 -21.20 29.92
C SER A 205 -12.96 -21.45 28.54
N TYR A 206 -11.80 -22.11 28.50
CA TYR A 206 -11.09 -22.46 27.27
C TYR A 206 -11.50 -23.85 26.79
N TRP A 207 -11.93 -23.96 25.55
CA TRP A 207 -12.41 -25.20 24.95
C TRP A 207 -11.66 -25.50 23.66
N THR A 208 -11.12 -26.72 23.56
CA THR A 208 -10.69 -27.28 22.27
C THR A 208 -11.90 -27.86 21.56
N LEU A 209 -11.93 -27.89 20.23
CA LEU A 209 -13.13 -28.25 19.46
C LEU A 209 -13.08 -29.63 18.76
N SER A 210 -11.90 -30.28 18.68
CA SER A 210 -11.71 -31.48 17.85
C SER A 210 -11.47 -32.73 18.70
N PRO A 211 -12.24 -33.83 18.53
CA PRO A 211 -13.42 -34.01 17.65
C PRO A 211 -14.75 -33.52 18.26
N GLN A 212 -14.77 -33.24 19.56
CA GLN A 212 -15.90 -32.65 20.29
C GLN A 212 -15.35 -31.55 21.21
N PRO A 213 -16.20 -30.60 21.65
CA PRO A 213 -15.77 -29.56 22.57
C PRO A 213 -15.32 -30.15 23.91
N GLU A 214 -14.07 -29.88 24.29
CA GLU A 214 -13.49 -30.35 25.55
C GLU A 214 -12.95 -29.18 26.36
N LEU A 215 -13.39 -29.07 27.61
CA LEU A 215 -12.95 -28.03 28.54
C LEU A 215 -11.51 -28.29 28.96
N GLN A 216 -10.64 -27.31 28.72
CA GLN A 216 -9.23 -27.41 29.10
C GLN A 216 -8.94 -26.74 30.46
N TYR A 217 -9.38 -25.49 30.62
CA TYR A 217 -9.17 -24.73 31.85
C TYR A 217 -10.17 -23.57 31.99
N GLN A 218 -10.25 -23.02 33.20
CA GLN A 218 -11.15 -21.94 33.56
C GLN A 218 -10.42 -20.85 34.33
N LEU A 219 -10.82 -19.61 34.10
CA LEU A 219 -10.21 -18.41 34.65
C LEU A 219 -11.30 -17.43 35.09
N PRO A 220 -11.10 -16.61 36.13
CA PRO A 220 -12.00 -15.49 36.42
C PRO A 220 -12.03 -14.52 35.24
N ARG A 221 -13.20 -13.94 34.93
CA ARG A 221 -13.32 -12.92 33.89
C ARG A 221 -12.63 -11.62 34.34
N PRO A 222 -11.59 -11.14 33.63
CA PRO A 222 -10.94 -9.88 33.96
C PRO A 222 -11.92 -8.70 33.84
N GLU A 223 -11.74 -7.68 34.66
CA GLU A 223 -12.46 -6.42 34.50
C GLU A 223 -12.10 -5.76 33.16
N GLY A 224 -13.10 -5.44 32.35
CA GLY A 224 -12.89 -4.88 31.02
C GLY A 224 -14.20 -4.63 30.26
N SER A 225 -14.08 -3.96 29.11
CA SER A 225 -15.24 -3.71 28.23
C SER A 225 -15.71 -5.02 27.61
N PRO A 226 -17.02 -5.35 27.64
CA PRO A 226 -17.55 -6.57 27.03
C PRO A 226 -17.39 -6.63 25.50
N ALA A 227 -17.03 -5.51 24.86
CA ALA A 227 -16.94 -5.37 23.41
C ALA A 227 -15.53 -5.56 22.83
N THR A 228 -14.49 -5.75 23.65
CA THR A 228 -13.10 -5.91 23.16
C THR A 228 -12.93 -7.24 22.43
N ALA A 229 -12.11 -7.23 21.37
CA ALA A 229 -11.76 -8.45 20.65
C ALA A 229 -10.95 -9.42 21.53
N TYR A 230 -11.16 -10.71 21.32
CA TYR A 230 -10.41 -11.80 21.92
C TYR A 230 -10.09 -12.86 20.87
N TRP A 231 -9.13 -13.74 21.18
CA TRP A 231 -8.84 -14.91 20.36
C TRP A 231 -8.33 -16.07 21.23
N ALA A 232 -8.63 -17.30 20.85
CA ALA A 232 -8.15 -18.50 21.52
C ALA A 232 -7.55 -19.46 20.48
N VAL A 233 -6.33 -19.91 20.74
CA VAL A 233 -5.60 -20.84 19.86
C VAL A 233 -4.49 -21.52 20.65
N ARG A 234 -4.30 -22.83 20.44
CA ARG A 234 -3.12 -23.57 20.93
C ARG A 234 -2.94 -23.55 22.45
N GLY A 235 -4.04 -23.65 23.19
CA GLY A 235 -4.08 -23.60 24.65
C GLY A 235 -3.91 -22.19 25.24
N LYS A 236 -3.82 -21.16 24.39
CA LYS A 236 -3.58 -19.77 24.81
C LYS A 236 -4.76 -18.89 24.48
N LEU A 237 -5.11 -18.05 25.43
CA LEU A 237 -6.15 -17.04 25.31
C LEU A 237 -5.52 -15.65 25.21
N TYR A 238 -5.97 -14.87 24.24
CA TYR A 238 -5.54 -13.50 23.98
C TYR A 238 -6.72 -12.55 24.19
N LEU A 239 -6.65 -11.70 25.20
CA LEU A 239 -7.68 -10.70 25.51
C LEU A 239 -7.05 -9.43 26.09
N TYR A 240 -7.75 -8.30 25.99
CA TYR A 240 -7.27 -7.04 26.54
C TYR A 240 -7.48 -6.93 28.06
N GLN A 241 -6.41 -6.65 28.78
CA GLN A 241 -6.44 -6.26 30.19
C GLN A 241 -6.06 -4.78 30.28
N GLY A 242 -7.05 -3.94 30.62
CA GLY A 242 -6.93 -2.49 30.46
C GLY A 242 -6.74 -2.12 28.98
N SER A 243 -5.58 -1.54 28.64
CA SER A 243 -5.25 -1.14 27.27
C SER A 243 -4.28 -2.08 26.55
N ARG A 244 -3.82 -3.15 27.20
CA ARG A 244 -2.81 -4.06 26.63
C ARG A 244 -3.39 -5.43 26.32
N LEU A 245 -2.97 -6.00 25.19
CA LEU A 245 -3.25 -7.40 24.89
C LEU A 245 -2.45 -8.27 25.86
N ALA A 246 -3.14 -9.14 26.58
CA ALA A 246 -2.55 -10.09 27.52
C ALA A 246 -2.78 -11.52 27.03
N GLN A 247 -1.80 -12.38 27.32
CA GLN A 247 -1.85 -13.81 27.06
C GLN A 247 -2.15 -14.56 28.36
N PHE A 248 -3.11 -15.47 28.32
CA PHE A 248 -3.50 -16.35 29.41
C PHE A 248 -3.31 -17.81 28.99
N ASP A 249 -2.96 -18.65 29.95
CA ASP A 249 -2.87 -20.10 29.82
C ASP A 249 -3.20 -20.75 31.18
N ALA A 250 -3.33 -22.08 31.21
CA ALA A 250 -3.71 -22.82 32.42
C ALA A 250 -2.74 -22.57 33.60
N ASP A 251 -1.46 -22.39 33.31
CA ASP A 251 -0.41 -22.17 34.31
C ASP A 251 -0.36 -20.71 34.79
N ARG A 252 -0.94 -19.78 34.03
CA ARG A 252 -0.86 -18.33 34.27
C ARG A 252 -2.24 -17.69 34.20
N PRO A 253 -3.10 -17.96 35.20
CA PRO A 253 -4.48 -17.47 35.20
C PRO A 253 -4.61 -15.95 35.35
N ALA A 254 -3.58 -15.28 35.90
CA ALA A 254 -3.54 -13.82 36.01
C ALA A 254 -3.18 -13.12 34.69
N GLY A 255 -2.76 -13.87 33.67
CA GLY A 255 -2.33 -13.34 32.38
C GLY A 255 -0.96 -12.68 32.40
N ILE A 256 -0.33 -12.64 31.24
CA ILE A 256 0.91 -11.90 30.99
C ILE A 256 0.60 -10.81 29.96
N SER A 257 0.63 -9.56 30.40
CA SER A 257 0.44 -8.40 29.53
C SER A 257 1.61 -8.24 28.56
N SER A 258 1.29 -8.13 27.27
CA SER A 258 2.27 -7.85 26.22
C SER A 258 2.55 -6.35 26.08
N ARG A 259 3.42 -6.00 25.13
CA ARG A 259 3.65 -4.60 24.73
C ARG A 259 2.62 -4.07 23.72
N VAL A 260 1.72 -4.93 23.22
CA VAL A 260 0.71 -4.55 22.24
C VAL A 260 -0.37 -3.74 22.94
N ASN A 261 -0.46 -2.45 22.60
CA ASN A 261 -1.41 -1.50 23.16
C ASN A 261 -2.20 -0.86 22.01
N LEU A 262 -3.45 -1.28 21.83
CA LEU A 262 -4.37 -0.73 20.84
C LEU A 262 -5.60 -0.19 21.55
N LEU A 263 -6.22 0.85 21.00
CA LEU A 263 -7.41 1.47 21.56
C LEU A 263 -8.65 0.60 21.27
N GLN A 264 -8.85 -0.43 22.10
CA GLN A 264 -10.04 -1.30 22.12
C GLN A 264 -10.47 -1.80 20.73
N PRO A 265 -9.67 -2.66 20.08
CA PRO A 265 -10.04 -3.25 18.78
C PRO A 265 -11.38 -3.96 18.89
N HIS A 266 -12.27 -3.72 17.91
CA HIS A 266 -13.59 -4.34 17.83
C HIS A 266 -13.54 -5.75 17.24
N ARG A 267 -12.59 -6.00 16.33
CA ARG A 267 -12.47 -7.23 15.55
C ARG A 267 -11.04 -7.73 15.54
N PHE A 268 -10.91 -9.03 15.83
CA PHE A 268 -9.74 -9.80 15.47
C PHE A 268 -10.06 -10.76 14.33
N ARG A 269 -9.05 -11.00 13.49
CA ARG A 269 -9.04 -12.09 12.51
C ARG A 269 -7.66 -12.72 12.49
N ARG A 270 -7.57 -14.05 12.54
CA ARG A 270 -6.28 -14.74 12.49
C ARG A 270 -5.93 -15.20 11.07
N GLN A 271 -4.65 -15.08 10.72
CA GLN A 271 -4.05 -15.63 9.51
C GLN A 271 -2.74 -16.32 9.89
N GLY A 272 -2.80 -17.63 10.13
CA GLY A 272 -1.67 -18.40 10.66
C GLY A 272 -1.21 -17.87 12.02
N GLU A 273 0.05 -17.47 12.13
CA GLU A 273 0.64 -16.91 13.36
C GLU A 273 0.25 -15.44 13.64
N LEU A 274 -0.45 -14.78 12.70
CA LEU A 274 -0.78 -13.37 12.78
C LEU A 274 -2.21 -13.15 13.23
N LEU A 275 -2.39 -12.25 14.19
CA LEU A 275 -3.68 -11.69 14.57
C LEU A 275 -3.80 -10.28 13.96
N LEU A 276 -4.79 -10.10 13.10
CA LEU A 276 -5.14 -8.84 12.48
C LEU A 276 -6.16 -8.12 13.37
N ALA A 277 -5.92 -6.85 13.67
CA ALA A 277 -6.75 -6.03 14.54
C ALA A 277 -7.09 -4.69 13.89
N ASP A 278 -8.31 -4.21 14.05
CA ASP A 278 -8.63 -2.82 13.76
C ASP A 278 -7.99 -1.90 14.82
N SER A 279 -7.20 -0.91 14.38
CA SER A 279 -6.49 0.02 15.26
C SER A 279 -7.00 1.46 15.14
N GLY A 280 -8.31 1.61 14.97
CA GLY A 280 -8.96 2.88 14.69
C GLY A 280 -8.76 3.27 13.22
N ILE A 281 -7.62 3.87 12.88
CA ILE A 281 -7.33 4.40 11.53
C ILE A 281 -6.68 3.38 10.57
N GLY A 282 -6.58 2.12 10.97
CA GLY A 282 -5.85 1.13 10.20
C GLY A 282 -6.00 -0.30 10.69
N ILE A 283 -5.18 -1.19 10.13
CA ILE A 283 -5.12 -2.60 10.51
C ILE A 283 -3.72 -2.89 11.06
N THR A 284 -3.67 -3.40 12.27
CA THR A 284 -2.43 -3.81 12.93
C THR A 284 -2.27 -5.33 12.83
N ARG A 285 -1.08 -5.78 12.42
CA ARG A 285 -0.70 -7.20 12.45
C ARG A 285 0.09 -7.49 13.71
N ILE A 286 -0.40 -8.40 14.51
CA ILE A 286 0.19 -8.84 15.77
C ILE A 286 0.75 -10.24 15.55
N ASP A 287 2.06 -10.39 15.74
CA ASP A 287 2.76 -11.67 15.70
C ASP A 287 2.62 -12.38 17.05
N LEU A 288 1.98 -13.55 17.03
CA LEU A 288 1.73 -14.37 18.22
C LEU A 288 2.89 -15.34 18.56
N CYS A 289 3.84 -15.53 17.65
CA CYS A 289 4.91 -16.53 17.81
C CYS A 289 5.98 -16.19 18.88
N PRO A 290 6.47 -14.94 19.04
CA PRO A 290 7.43 -14.60 20.07
C PRO A 290 6.91 -14.98 21.47
N PRO A 291 7.77 -15.04 22.51
CA PRO A 291 7.34 -15.50 23.84
C PRO A 291 6.16 -14.70 24.41
N GLN A 292 5.93 -13.48 23.91
CA GLN A 292 4.70 -12.72 24.07
C GLN A 292 4.30 -12.07 22.73
N PRO A 293 3.01 -11.82 22.49
CA PRO A 293 2.54 -11.09 21.31
C PRO A 293 3.27 -9.76 21.10
N LYS A 294 3.60 -9.44 19.85
CA LYS A 294 4.20 -8.15 19.48
C LYS A 294 3.57 -7.62 18.20
N ILE A 295 3.57 -6.30 18.04
CA ILE A 295 3.20 -5.71 16.75
C ILE A 295 4.28 -6.07 15.73
N ARG A 296 3.88 -6.70 14.62
CA ARG A 296 4.73 -6.96 13.46
C ARG A 296 4.80 -5.72 12.58
N ASP A 297 3.64 -5.16 12.27
CA ASP A 297 3.49 -3.96 11.45
C ASP A 297 2.07 -3.36 11.56
N ASN A 298 1.93 -2.14 11.03
CA ASN A 298 0.68 -1.40 10.99
C ASN A 298 0.43 -0.90 9.56
N TYR A 299 -0.76 -1.17 9.03
CA TYR A 299 -1.27 -0.55 7.82
C TYR A 299 -2.11 0.66 8.21
N LEU A 300 -1.51 1.86 8.10
CA LEU A 300 -2.24 3.11 8.28
C LEU A 300 -3.01 3.42 7.00
N LEU A 301 -4.34 3.38 7.07
CA LEU A 301 -5.19 3.48 5.88
C LEU A 301 -5.71 4.91 5.72
N GLU A 302 -5.60 5.46 4.51
CA GLU A 302 -6.11 6.81 4.19
C GLU A 302 -7.65 6.79 3.96
N LEU A 303 -8.43 6.54 5.02
CA LEU A 303 -9.89 6.30 4.95
C LEU A 303 -10.78 7.57 4.91
N GLY A 304 -10.19 8.75 5.00
CA GLY A 304 -10.93 10.02 5.02
C GLY A 304 -11.91 10.12 6.20
N ALA A 305 -13.15 10.54 5.93
CA ALA A 305 -14.19 10.77 6.94
C ALA A 305 -14.77 9.47 7.54
N TYR A 306 -14.74 8.36 6.78
CA TYR A 306 -15.23 7.05 7.20
C TYR A 306 -14.07 6.22 7.75
N ASN A 307 -13.56 6.58 8.93
CA ASN A 307 -12.32 6.02 9.46
C ASN A 307 -12.50 5.17 10.73
N GLN A 308 -13.72 4.94 11.20
CA GLN A 308 -13.99 4.04 12.32
C GLN A 308 -14.29 2.64 11.81
N ILE A 309 -13.24 1.83 11.64
CA ILE A 309 -13.36 0.45 11.12
C ILE A 309 -14.26 -0.38 12.07
N ARG A 310 -15.20 -1.11 11.48
CA ARG A 310 -16.13 -2.00 12.19
C ARG A 310 -15.82 -3.46 11.94
N ASP A 311 -15.49 -3.79 10.70
CA ASP A 311 -15.03 -5.10 10.26
C ASP A 311 -14.23 -4.95 8.97
N PHE A 312 -13.42 -5.95 8.66
CA PHE A 312 -12.56 -6.00 7.49
C PHE A 312 -12.32 -7.44 7.05
N ILE A 313 -12.12 -7.65 5.75
CA ILE A 313 -11.65 -8.91 5.16
C ILE A 313 -10.47 -8.60 4.25
N LEU A 314 -9.43 -9.43 4.34
CA LEU A 314 -8.30 -9.40 3.42
C LEU A 314 -8.53 -10.43 2.31
N ASP A 315 -8.44 -10.00 1.07
CA ASP A 315 -8.44 -10.88 -0.09
C ASP A 315 -7.50 -10.34 -1.17
N ASN A 316 -6.58 -11.17 -1.66
CA ASN A 316 -5.66 -10.87 -2.76
C ASN A 316 -4.88 -9.53 -2.64
N GLY A 317 -4.48 -9.16 -1.42
CA GLY A 317 -3.75 -7.91 -1.16
C GLY A 317 -4.63 -6.65 -1.13
N LEU A 318 -5.95 -6.83 -1.18
CA LEU A 318 -6.95 -5.81 -0.91
C LEU A 318 -7.57 -6.02 0.47
N VAL A 319 -8.03 -4.93 1.07
CA VAL A 319 -8.85 -4.93 2.27
C VAL A 319 -10.23 -4.43 1.90
N TYR A 320 -11.24 -5.26 2.11
CA TYR A 320 -12.64 -4.87 2.07
C TYR A 320 -13.07 -4.56 3.49
N LEU A 321 -13.40 -3.32 3.79
CA LEU A 321 -13.75 -2.91 5.14
C LEU A 321 -15.01 -2.09 5.18
N THR A 322 -15.70 -2.19 6.30
CA THR A 322 -16.81 -1.31 6.65
C THR A 322 -16.32 -0.34 7.70
N ALA A 323 -16.58 0.95 7.49
CA ALA A 323 -16.21 1.98 8.45
C ALA A 323 -17.33 3.00 8.66
N GLN A 324 -17.47 3.46 9.90
CA GLN A 324 -18.40 4.50 10.30
C GLN A 324 -17.76 5.89 10.16
N GLU A 325 -18.61 6.89 9.94
CA GLU A 325 -18.23 8.30 9.92
C GLU A 325 -18.05 8.83 11.35
N ALA A 326 -16.86 9.35 11.69
CA ALA A 326 -16.50 9.67 13.07
C ALA A 326 -17.24 10.88 13.70
N GLN A 327 -18.08 11.61 12.96
CA GLN A 327 -18.54 12.96 13.32
C GLN A 327 -20.05 13.23 13.08
N ARG A 328 -20.89 12.21 12.80
CA ARG A 328 -22.33 12.40 12.60
C ARG A 328 -23.17 11.65 13.64
N THR A 329 -24.25 12.28 14.10
CA THR A 329 -25.27 11.67 14.97
C THR A 329 -26.13 10.64 14.24
N ASP A 330 -26.32 10.82 12.93
CA ASP A 330 -26.94 9.83 12.07
C ASP A 330 -25.84 8.88 11.60
N ALA A 331 -25.83 7.67 12.18
CA ALA A 331 -24.80 6.68 11.91
C ALA A 331 -24.86 6.21 10.44
N SER A 332 -23.99 6.79 9.61
CA SER A 332 -23.73 6.39 8.24
C SER A 332 -22.38 5.68 8.17
N ALA A 333 -22.34 4.63 7.37
CA ALA A 333 -21.12 3.88 7.09
C ALA A 333 -20.79 3.87 5.60
N ALA A 334 -19.62 3.33 5.29
CA ALA A 334 -19.21 3.03 3.93
C ALA A 334 -18.54 1.66 3.87
N LEU A 335 -18.73 0.98 2.74
CA LEU A 335 -17.83 -0.07 2.29
C LEU A 335 -16.67 0.60 1.54
N GLN A 336 -15.44 0.31 1.94
CA GLN A 336 -14.22 0.76 1.27
C GLN A 336 -13.39 -0.44 0.84
N VAL A 337 -12.81 -0.35 -0.35
CA VAL A 337 -11.83 -1.32 -0.86
C VAL A 337 -10.48 -0.63 -0.90
N VAL A 338 -9.51 -1.13 -0.15
CA VAL A 338 -8.21 -0.48 0.08
C VAL A 338 -7.08 -1.38 -0.37
N SER A 339 -6.09 -0.84 -1.09
CA SER A 339 -4.90 -1.58 -1.48
C SER A 339 -3.86 -1.57 -0.37
N LEU A 340 -3.40 -2.73 0.09
CA LEU A 340 -2.30 -2.83 1.08
C LEU A 340 -0.94 -2.42 0.51
N ARG A 341 -0.79 -2.34 -0.82
CA ARG A 341 0.46 -1.89 -1.46
C ARG A 341 0.63 -0.39 -1.42
N SER A 342 -0.47 0.35 -1.53
CA SER A 342 -0.49 1.82 -1.59
C SER A 342 -1.10 2.46 -0.35
N ASN A 343 -1.70 1.69 0.55
CA ASN A 343 -2.48 2.15 1.71
C ASN A 343 -3.63 3.12 1.37
N ARG A 344 -4.10 3.08 0.11
CA ARG A 344 -5.10 4.01 -0.42
C ARG A 344 -6.41 3.32 -0.81
N PRO A 345 -7.56 3.97 -0.58
CA PRO A 345 -8.83 3.47 -1.08
C PRO A 345 -8.82 3.44 -2.61
N LEU A 346 -9.17 2.29 -3.16
CA LEU A 346 -9.41 2.05 -4.58
C LEU A 346 -10.88 2.26 -4.93
N GLY A 347 -11.78 1.83 -4.04
CA GLY A 347 -13.22 1.88 -4.24
C GLY A 347 -13.95 2.30 -2.98
N PHE A 348 -15.10 2.93 -3.17
CA PHE A 348 -15.92 3.50 -2.11
C PHE A 348 -17.40 3.35 -2.44
N LEU A 349 -18.18 2.83 -1.49
CA LEU A 349 -19.64 2.78 -1.56
C LEU A 349 -20.22 3.25 -0.23
N LYS A 350 -20.91 4.39 -0.27
CA LYS A 350 -21.67 4.87 0.88
C LYS A 350 -22.84 3.94 1.17
N LEU A 351 -23.02 3.61 2.46
CA LEU A 351 -24.13 2.83 2.98
C LEU A 351 -25.06 3.77 3.77
N GLU A 352 -26.35 3.49 3.67
CA GLU A 352 -27.37 4.27 4.40
C GLU A 352 -27.53 3.85 5.86
N GLY A 353 -27.04 2.65 6.21
CA GLY A 353 -27.06 2.15 7.58
C GLY A 353 -25.71 2.26 8.27
N GLN A 354 -25.61 1.58 9.41
CA GLN A 354 -24.51 1.76 10.34
C GLN A 354 -23.24 0.99 10.01
N GLY A 355 -23.27 0.04 9.06
CA GLY A 355 -22.12 -0.82 8.73
C GLY A 355 -21.61 -1.67 9.91
N GLY A 356 -21.75 -2.97 9.79
CA GLY A 356 -21.33 -3.97 10.77
C GLY A 356 -20.37 -4.96 10.13
N GLY A 357 -20.64 -6.25 10.31
CA GLY A 357 -19.87 -7.31 9.67
C GLY A 357 -19.86 -7.28 8.14
N ILE A 358 -18.79 -7.81 7.57
CA ILE A 358 -18.65 -8.04 6.13
C ILE A 358 -18.34 -9.52 5.85
N ALA A 359 -18.91 -10.06 4.77
CA ALA A 359 -18.58 -11.38 4.22
C ALA A 359 -18.41 -11.31 2.70
N LEU A 360 -17.50 -12.10 2.13
CA LEU A 360 -17.24 -12.15 0.68
C LEU A 360 -17.62 -13.51 0.09
N SER A 361 -18.27 -13.50 -1.08
CA SER A 361 -18.53 -14.68 -1.91
C SER A 361 -18.16 -14.37 -3.36
N GLY A 362 -16.91 -14.66 -3.73
CA GLY A 362 -16.37 -14.36 -5.05
C GLY A 362 -16.49 -12.87 -5.39
N ARG A 363 -17.37 -12.54 -6.34
CA ARG A 363 -17.59 -11.16 -6.83
C ARG A 363 -18.55 -10.33 -5.96
N ARG A 364 -19.06 -10.90 -4.87
CA ARG A 364 -20.09 -10.28 -4.03
C ARG A 364 -19.57 -10.03 -2.63
N ALA A 365 -19.89 -8.87 -2.09
CA ALA A 365 -19.77 -8.55 -0.68
C ALA A 365 -21.16 -8.46 -0.06
N PHE A 366 -21.29 -9.01 1.15
CA PHE A 366 -22.46 -8.87 2.00
C PHE A 366 -22.04 -8.02 3.19
N VAL A 367 -22.81 -6.98 3.48
CA VAL A 367 -22.54 -6.07 4.61
C VAL A 367 -23.75 -6.06 5.52
N ALA A 368 -23.54 -6.36 6.81
CA ALA A 368 -24.52 -6.11 7.85
C ALA A 368 -24.70 -4.60 7.93
N ASN A 369 -25.89 -4.10 7.65
CA ASN A 369 -26.16 -2.67 7.50
C ASN A 369 -27.11 -2.15 8.60
N GLY A 370 -27.03 -2.76 9.78
CA GLY A 370 -27.83 -2.44 10.95
C GLY A 370 -29.33 -2.54 10.68
N SER A 371 -30.08 -1.49 10.98
CA SER A 371 -31.54 -1.44 10.78
C SER A 371 -31.97 -1.46 9.31
N HIS A 372 -31.03 -1.30 8.38
CA HIS A 372 -31.27 -1.42 6.94
C HIS A 372 -31.10 -2.86 6.42
N GLY A 373 -30.93 -3.83 7.32
CA GLY A 373 -30.74 -5.24 7.00
C GLY A 373 -29.38 -5.53 6.38
N ILE A 374 -29.34 -6.37 5.35
CA ILE A 374 -28.13 -6.80 4.65
C ILE A 374 -28.01 -6.03 3.34
N ALA A 375 -26.87 -5.38 3.10
CA ALA A 375 -26.53 -4.83 1.80
C ALA A 375 -25.77 -5.89 0.98
N LEU A 376 -26.30 -6.25 -0.19
CA LEU A 376 -25.61 -7.08 -1.17
C LEU A 376 -24.96 -6.16 -2.21
N VAL A 377 -23.65 -6.30 -2.36
CA VAL A 377 -22.81 -5.40 -3.14
C VAL A 377 -22.01 -6.19 -4.18
N ASP A 378 -22.00 -5.71 -5.41
CA ASP A 378 -21.07 -6.15 -6.45
C ASP A 378 -19.71 -5.50 -6.21
N VAL A 379 -18.68 -6.34 -6.11
CA VAL A 379 -17.28 -5.95 -5.94
C VAL A 379 -16.40 -6.58 -7.02
N PHE A 380 -16.97 -6.97 -8.17
CA PHE A 380 -16.20 -7.50 -9.29
C PHE A 380 -15.12 -6.54 -9.77
N ASP A 381 -15.46 -5.25 -9.91
CA ASP A 381 -14.47 -4.18 -10.05
C ASP A 381 -14.25 -3.54 -8.67
N PRO A 382 -13.09 -3.77 -8.02
CA PRO A 382 -12.83 -3.24 -6.68
C PRO A 382 -12.74 -1.71 -6.64
N THR A 383 -12.62 -1.04 -7.79
CA THR A 383 -12.61 0.42 -7.88
C THR A 383 -14.01 1.03 -7.94
N ILE A 384 -15.03 0.23 -8.30
CA ILE A 384 -16.41 0.69 -8.48
C ILE A 384 -17.38 -0.28 -7.79
N PRO A 385 -17.35 -0.40 -6.44
CA PRO A 385 -18.32 -1.21 -5.71
C PRO A 385 -19.74 -0.67 -5.89
N ARG A 386 -20.70 -1.57 -6.12
CA ARG A 386 -22.09 -1.19 -6.45
C ARG A 386 -23.11 -1.95 -5.61
N LEU A 387 -23.99 -1.21 -4.93
CA LEU A 387 -25.12 -1.81 -4.23
C LEU A 387 -26.04 -2.50 -5.25
N LEU A 388 -26.19 -3.81 -5.15
CA LEU A 388 -27.13 -4.58 -5.97
C LEU A 388 -28.52 -4.52 -5.37
N LYS A 389 -28.64 -4.78 -4.06
CA LYS A 389 -29.91 -4.76 -3.34
C LYS A 389 -29.74 -4.74 -1.83
N ARG A 390 -30.87 -4.53 -1.14
CA ARG A 390 -31.00 -4.66 0.31
C ARG A 390 -31.95 -5.81 0.63
N VAL A 391 -31.61 -6.58 1.66
CA VAL A 391 -32.46 -7.64 2.20
C VAL A 391 -32.78 -7.24 3.63
N ALA A 392 -34.05 -6.98 3.92
CA ALA A 392 -34.48 -6.65 5.27
C ALA A 392 -34.23 -7.83 6.21
N THR A 393 -33.75 -7.54 7.41
CA THR A 393 -33.71 -8.49 8.53
C THR A 393 -34.78 -8.12 9.55
N MET A 394 -34.90 -8.88 10.63
CA MET A 394 -36.00 -8.70 11.58
C MET A 394 -35.72 -7.61 12.62
N ASP A 395 -34.46 -7.34 12.95
CA ASP A 395 -34.09 -6.27 13.90
C ASP A 395 -32.90 -5.44 13.36
N PHE A 396 -31.68 -5.83 13.71
CA PHE A 396 -30.47 -5.08 13.44
C PHE A 396 -29.35 -6.04 13.05
N ALA A 397 -29.06 -6.11 11.74
CA ALA A 397 -27.95 -6.89 11.20
C ALA A 397 -26.61 -6.33 11.72
N SER A 398 -26.02 -7.02 12.69
CA SER A 398 -24.81 -6.59 13.40
C SER A 398 -23.54 -7.17 12.79
N ASP A 399 -23.57 -8.47 12.47
CA ASP A 399 -22.42 -9.19 11.94
C ASP A 399 -22.86 -10.30 10.98
N LEU A 400 -21.94 -10.72 10.10
CA LEU A 400 -22.17 -11.71 9.06
C LEU A 400 -21.02 -12.71 9.03
N LEU A 401 -21.37 -13.98 8.80
CA LEU A 401 -20.40 -15.03 8.51
C LEU A 401 -20.90 -15.83 7.32
N LEU A 402 -20.09 -15.92 6.26
CA LEU A 402 -20.39 -16.81 5.14
C LEU A 402 -19.71 -18.15 5.39
N HIS A 403 -20.53 -19.19 5.50
CA HIS A 403 -20.07 -20.56 5.56
C HIS A 403 -20.65 -21.30 4.34
N GLU A 404 -19.77 -21.70 3.42
CA GLU A 404 -20.15 -22.27 2.13
C GLU A 404 -21.16 -21.39 1.35
N GLN A 405 -22.38 -21.88 1.13
CA GLN A 405 -23.49 -21.15 0.49
C GLN A 405 -24.50 -20.60 1.50
N HIS A 406 -24.13 -20.48 2.77
CA HIS A 406 -25.01 -20.00 3.83
C HIS A 406 -24.43 -18.78 4.52
N LEU A 407 -25.20 -17.70 4.54
CA LEU A 407 -24.90 -16.49 5.28
C LEU A 407 -25.57 -16.56 6.65
N LEU A 408 -24.77 -16.68 7.69
CA LEU A 408 -25.19 -16.55 9.07
C LEU A 408 -25.20 -15.06 9.42
N VAL A 409 -26.22 -14.63 10.14
CA VAL A 409 -26.47 -13.22 10.46
C VAL A 409 -26.77 -13.10 11.94
N ALA A 410 -25.94 -12.32 12.64
CA ALA A 410 -26.23 -11.88 14.00
C ALA A 410 -27.20 -10.70 13.91
N ASP A 411 -28.49 -10.96 14.11
CA ASP A 411 -29.59 -9.99 13.96
C ASP A 411 -30.02 -9.44 15.33
N ARG A 412 -29.06 -9.15 16.20
CA ARG A 412 -29.24 -8.54 17.52
C ARG A 412 -30.33 -9.23 18.35
N LEU A 413 -31.47 -8.60 18.63
CA LEU A 413 -32.53 -9.16 19.49
C LEU A 413 -33.36 -10.23 18.77
N ALA A 414 -33.31 -10.25 17.43
CA ALA A 414 -33.93 -11.32 16.66
C ALA A 414 -33.14 -12.64 16.78
N GLY A 415 -31.86 -12.58 17.16
CA GLY A 415 -31.00 -13.74 17.39
C GLY A 415 -30.15 -14.10 16.17
N LEU A 416 -29.89 -15.40 15.96
CA LEU A 416 -29.10 -15.89 14.84
C LEU A 416 -30.03 -16.30 13.69
N ARG A 417 -29.77 -15.76 12.50
CA ARG A 417 -30.48 -16.10 11.26
C ARG A 417 -29.55 -16.77 10.27
N VAL A 418 -30.08 -17.71 9.49
CA VAL A 418 -29.32 -18.40 8.44
C VAL A 418 -30.05 -18.19 7.13
N TYR A 419 -29.33 -17.70 6.12
CA TYR A 419 -29.83 -17.51 4.78
C TYR A 419 -29.03 -18.35 3.81
N ARG A 420 -29.69 -19.04 2.89
CA ARG A 420 -29.04 -19.68 1.75
C ARG A 420 -28.85 -18.68 0.63
N LEU A 421 -27.65 -18.63 0.07
CA LEU A 421 -27.32 -17.88 -1.13
C LEU A 421 -27.87 -18.63 -2.36
N THR A 422 -28.58 -17.90 -3.19
CA THR A 422 -29.00 -18.33 -4.54
C THR A 422 -28.42 -17.34 -5.56
N GLU A 423 -28.60 -17.61 -6.85
CA GLU A 423 -28.06 -16.74 -7.91
C GLU A 423 -28.42 -15.28 -7.69
N ASP A 424 -29.67 -14.95 -7.36
CA ASP A 424 -30.10 -13.55 -7.21
C ASP A 424 -30.71 -13.23 -5.84
N SER A 425 -30.73 -14.18 -4.89
CA SER A 425 -31.43 -13.98 -3.61
C SER A 425 -30.80 -14.62 -2.38
N LEU A 426 -31.22 -14.10 -1.22
CA LEU A 426 -30.99 -14.71 0.09
C LEU A 426 -32.33 -15.27 0.55
N VAL A 427 -32.38 -16.57 0.80
CA VAL A 427 -33.58 -17.26 1.28
C VAL A 427 -33.34 -17.66 2.72
N GLU A 428 -34.15 -17.17 3.67
CA GLU A 428 -34.03 -17.56 5.07
C GLU A 428 -34.34 -19.05 5.25
N THR A 429 -33.43 -19.79 5.85
CA THR A 429 -33.52 -21.23 6.05
C THR A 429 -33.65 -21.63 7.50
N GLN A 430 -33.19 -20.75 8.41
CA GLN A 430 -33.21 -21.04 9.83
C GLN A 430 -33.29 -19.76 10.66
N VAL A 431 -34.04 -19.88 11.75
CA VAL A 431 -34.28 -18.86 12.76
C VAL A 431 -33.93 -19.50 14.10
N LEU A 432 -32.92 -18.98 14.79
CA LEU A 432 -32.56 -19.42 16.13
C LEU A 432 -32.69 -18.25 17.10
N THR A 433 -33.45 -18.48 18.17
CA THR A 433 -33.39 -17.61 19.35
C THR A 433 -32.06 -17.81 20.05
N THR A 434 -31.49 -16.72 20.56
CA THR A 434 -30.22 -16.72 21.27
C THR A 434 -30.42 -16.22 22.69
N ASP A 435 -29.54 -16.59 23.60
CA ASP A 435 -29.65 -16.24 25.04
C ASP A 435 -29.50 -14.74 25.30
N GLY A 436 -28.88 -14.02 24.36
CA GLY A 436 -28.76 -12.57 24.38
C GLY A 436 -28.79 -11.96 22.98
N ALA A 437 -28.63 -10.64 22.91
CA ALA A 437 -28.58 -9.94 21.63
C ALA A 437 -27.29 -10.30 20.87
N ALA A 438 -27.40 -11.04 19.76
CA ALA A 438 -26.27 -11.50 18.96
C ALA A 438 -25.62 -10.33 18.21
N ILE A 439 -24.32 -10.11 18.43
CA ILE A 439 -23.60 -8.96 17.86
C ILE A 439 -22.33 -9.31 17.10
N GLN A 440 -21.77 -10.51 17.28
CA GLN A 440 -20.58 -10.95 16.56
C GLN A 440 -20.58 -12.45 16.35
N LEU A 441 -20.09 -12.88 15.19
CA LEU A 441 -19.94 -14.27 14.77
C LEU A 441 -18.46 -14.59 14.53
N GLN A 442 -18.04 -15.78 14.91
CA GLN A 442 -16.70 -16.33 14.64
C GLN A 442 -16.81 -17.77 14.17
N GLU A 443 -16.12 -18.11 13.08
CA GLU A 443 -16.04 -19.49 12.57
C GLU A 443 -14.86 -20.24 13.20
N PHE A 444 -15.05 -21.53 13.42
CA PHE A 444 -14.01 -22.46 13.88
C PHE A 444 -14.07 -23.77 13.10
N ASP A 445 -12.93 -24.21 12.56
CA ASP A 445 -12.72 -25.51 11.88
C ASP A 445 -13.86 -25.95 10.93
N HIS A 446 -14.52 -24.99 10.28
CA HIS A 446 -15.70 -25.19 9.42
C HIS A 446 -16.88 -25.95 10.07
N SER A 447 -16.81 -26.28 11.35
CA SER A 447 -17.75 -27.17 12.04
C SER A 447 -18.45 -26.46 13.19
N TYR A 448 -17.89 -25.35 13.68
CA TYR A 448 -18.47 -24.60 14.78
C TYR A 448 -18.50 -23.12 14.50
N VAL A 449 -19.48 -22.45 15.10
CA VAL A 449 -19.66 -21.00 15.05
C VAL A 449 -19.88 -20.50 16.46
N GLY A 450 -19.06 -19.55 16.88
CA GLY A 450 -19.22 -18.81 18.12
C GLY A 450 -20.10 -17.60 17.89
N VAL A 451 -21.03 -17.37 18.82
CA VAL A 451 -21.85 -16.17 18.85
C VAL A 451 -21.50 -15.39 20.10
N ARG A 452 -21.19 -14.11 19.94
CA ARG A 452 -20.99 -13.17 21.05
C ARG A 452 -22.22 -12.29 21.22
N PHE A 453 -22.60 -12.09 22.47
CA PHE A 453 -23.75 -11.29 22.85
C PHE A 453 -23.36 -9.88 23.33
N LYS A 454 -24.33 -8.97 23.33
CA LYS A 454 -24.12 -7.56 23.71
C LYS A 454 -23.62 -7.36 25.15
N ASP A 455 -23.92 -8.28 26.06
CA ASP A 455 -23.43 -8.30 27.43
C ASP A 455 -21.98 -8.86 27.56
N GLY A 456 -21.39 -9.26 26.44
CA GLY A 456 -20.06 -9.83 26.33
C GLY A 456 -19.98 -11.31 26.66
N THR A 457 -21.11 -11.99 26.89
CA THR A 457 -21.13 -13.45 26.99
C THR A 457 -21.04 -14.11 25.61
N SER A 458 -20.71 -15.40 25.55
CA SER A 458 -20.61 -16.14 24.29
C SER A 458 -21.33 -17.49 24.35
N ALA A 459 -21.73 -18.00 23.20
CA ALA A 459 -22.31 -19.34 23.02
C ALA A 459 -21.70 -20.02 21.80
N LEU A 460 -21.67 -21.36 21.82
CA LEU A 460 -21.16 -22.18 20.74
C LEU A 460 -22.32 -22.85 19.99
N TYR A 461 -22.20 -22.87 18.66
CA TYR A 461 -23.10 -23.56 17.78
C TYR A 461 -22.30 -24.48 16.87
N GLN A 462 -22.91 -25.60 16.47
CA GLN A 462 -22.34 -26.56 15.54
C GLN A 462 -23.00 -26.39 14.18
N TRP A 463 -22.19 -26.44 13.14
CA TRP A 463 -22.62 -26.55 11.76
C TRP A 463 -22.63 -28.01 11.34
N GLN A 464 -23.79 -28.53 10.99
CA GLN A 464 -23.96 -29.90 10.51
C GLN A 464 -25.16 -29.99 9.55
N ASP A 465 -24.99 -30.69 8.43
CA ASP A 465 -26.07 -30.95 7.46
C ASP A 465 -26.81 -29.68 6.99
N ASN A 466 -26.05 -28.61 6.70
CA ASN A 466 -26.56 -27.29 6.31
C ASN A 466 -27.44 -26.60 7.36
N LYS A 467 -27.29 -26.98 8.64
CA LYS A 467 -28.01 -26.40 9.77
C LYS A 467 -27.05 -26.00 10.86
N VAL A 468 -27.45 -24.96 11.60
CA VAL A 468 -26.78 -24.53 12.82
C VAL A 468 -27.57 -25.08 14.01
N THR A 469 -26.90 -25.68 14.99
CA THR A 469 -27.55 -26.12 16.23
C THR A 469 -26.76 -25.64 17.45
N PRO A 470 -27.42 -25.19 18.53
CA PRO A 470 -26.72 -24.79 19.75
C PRO A 470 -26.00 -26.00 20.36
N VAL A 471 -24.79 -25.77 20.87
CA VAL A 471 -23.99 -26.77 21.57
C VAL A 471 -24.09 -26.53 23.07
N ALA A 472 -24.55 -27.53 23.80
CA ALA A 472 -24.55 -27.48 25.25
C ALA A 472 -23.13 -27.77 25.78
N LEU A 473 -22.52 -26.77 26.40
CA LEU A 473 -21.21 -26.89 27.04
C LEU A 473 -21.41 -27.38 28.47
N HIS A 474 -21.31 -28.70 28.67
CA HIS A 474 -21.43 -29.34 29.98
C HIS A 474 -20.06 -29.42 30.66
N ARG A 475 -20.02 -29.19 31.98
CA ARG A 475 -18.79 -29.29 32.79
C ARG A 475 -18.19 -30.69 32.80
#